data_AF-A0AAW0KJI9-F1
#
_entry.id   AF-A0AAW0KJI9-F1
#
_cell.length_a   1.000
_cell.length_b   1.000
_cell.length_c   1.000
_cell.angle_alpha   90.00
_cell.angle_beta   90.00
_cell.angle_gamma   90.00
#
_symmetry.space_group_name_H-M   'P 1'
#
loop_
_entity.id
_entity.type
_entity.pdbx_description
1 polymer ?
#
loop_
_entity_poly.entity_id
_entity_poly.type
_entity_poly.pdbx_seq_one_letter_code
_entity_poly.pdbx_strand_id
1 'polypeptide(L)' 'MCNDSFTFLAPLGGINRLKNVENNMVIIEEEEQMKKKMILVGLWCIQTIPTNRPSMTKVVEMLEGNVHSVEIPPN' A
#
# COMPACT_ATOMS: atom_id res chain seq x y z
N MET A 1 -12.50 -7.11 44.62
CA MET A 1 -13.03 -8.39 45.15
C MET A 1 -14.02 -8.90 44.12
N CYS A 2 -13.66 -9.67 43.10
CA CYS A 2 -12.80 -10.84 43.11
C CYS A 2 -11.46 -10.66 42.37
N ASN A 3 -10.53 -11.53 42.77
CA ASN A 3 -9.50 -12.24 42.00
C ASN A 3 -8.34 -11.51 41.30
N ASP A 4 -7.39 -11.12 42.16
CA ASP A 4 -5.95 -11.14 41.98
C ASP A 4 -5.37 -12.53 41.58
N SER A 5 -5.47 -12.98 40.32
CA SER A 5 -4.76 -14.24 39.95
C SER A 5 -4.20 -14.40 38.54
N PHE A 6 -4.54 -13.59 37.54
CA PHE A 6 -3.98 -13.82 36.19
C PHE A 6 -2.66 -13.09 35.90
N THR A 7 -2.21 -12.21 36.80
CA THR A 7 -0.90 -11.56 36.73
C THR A 7 0.28 -12.46 37.07
N PHE A 8 0.07 -13.74 37.40
CA PHE A 8 1.17 -14.64 37.78
C PHE A 8 1.67 -15.54 36.64
N LEU A 9 1.00 -15.61 35.48
CA LEU A 9 1.37 -16.54 34.40
C LEU A 9 1.17 -15.97 32.98
N ALA A 10 1.74 -14.82 32.70
CA ALA A 10 2.13 -14.48 31.33
C ALA A 10 3.63 -14.15 31.31
N PRO A 11 4.51 -15.13 31.03
CA PRO A 11 5.80 -14.79 30.46
C PRO A 11 5.53 -14.23 29.06
N LEU A 12 6.23 -13.15 28.69
CA LEU A 12 6.31 -12.51 27.36
C LEU A 12 5.43 -11.25 27.14
N GLY A 13 5.93 -10.09 27.57
CA GLY A 13 5.46 -8.77 27.12
C GLY A 13 6.52 -7.94 26.38
N GLY A 14 7.66 -8.53 26.01
CA GLY A 14 8.85 -7.83 25.50
C GLY A 14 9.10 -7.94 24.00
N ILE A 15 8.09 -8.15 23.15
CA ILE A 15 8.28 -8.35 21.69
C ILE A 15 7.38 -7.47 20.81
N ASN A 16 6.41 -6.73 21.39
CA ASN A 16 5.50 -5.88 20.61
C ASN A 16 6.19 -4.67 19.94
N ARG A 17 7.41 -4.32 20.35
CA ARG A 17 8.16 -3.19 19.76
C ARG A 17 8.75 -3.53 18.39
N LEU A 18 9.22 -4.76 18.18
CA LEU A 18 9.79 -5.21 16.90
C LEU A 18 8.69 -5.45 15.85
N LYS A 19 7.55 -6.04 16.25
CA LYS A 19 6.38 -6.23 15.37
C LYS A 19 5.85 -4.91 14.82
N ASN A 20 5.81 -3.85 15.64
CA ASN A 20 5.38 -2.53 15.16
C ASN A 20 6.36 -1.89 14.18
N VAL A 21 7.67 -2.08 14.36
CA VAL A 21 8.68 -1.53 13.43
C VAL A 21 8.71 -2.31 12.12
N GLU A 22 8.57 -3.64 12.16
CA GLU A 22 8.49 -4.51 10.97
C GLU A 22 7.21 -4.23 10.17
N ASN A 23 6.06 -4.14 10.85
CA ASN A 23 4.80 -3.74 10.21
C ASN A 23 4.90 -2.33 9.61
N ASN A 24 5.53 -1.37 10.30
CA ASN A 24 5.72 -0.02 9.77
C ASN A 24 6.61 -0.01 8.52
N MET A 25 7.67 -0.81 8.46
CA MET A 25 8.54 -0.90 7.29
C MET A 25 7.78 -1.44 6.07
N VAL A 26 7.01 -2.52 6.26
CA VAL A 26 6.16 -3.11 5.22
C VAL A 26 5.10 -2.11 4.74
N ILE A 27 4.45 -1.39 5.66
CA ILE A 27 3.44 -0.37 5.32
C ILE A 27 4.06 0.78 4.50
N ILE A 28 5.28 1.22 4.83
CA ILE A 28 5.96 2.30 4.09
C ILE A 28 6.25 1.87 2.65
N GLU A 29 6.71 0.64 2.44
CA GLU A 29 6.98 0.10 1.11
C GLU A 29 5.70 -0.01 0.26
N GLU A 30 4.60 -0.50 0.85
CA GLU A 30 3.29 -0.56 0.19
C GLU A 30 2.75 0.84 -0.15
N GLU A 31 2.90 1.81 0.77
CA GLU A 31 2.48 3.19 0.55
C GLU A 31 3.28 3.84 -0.58
N GLU A 32 4.59 3.60 -0.65
CA GLU A 32 5.43 4.11 -1.73
C GLU A 32 5.04 3.51 -3.09
N GLN A 33 4.72 2.22 -3.14
CA GLN A 33 4.22 1.57 -4.36
C GLN A 33 2.88 2.15 -4.80
N MET A 34 1.96 2.41 -3.86
CA MET A 34 0.69 3.08 -4.16
C MET A 34 0.91 4.49 -4.70
N LYS A 35 1.80 5.28 -4.08
CA LYS A 35 2.12 6.65 -4.56
C LYS A 35 2.64 6.63 -6.00
N LYS A 36 3.60 5.75 -6.32
CA LYS A 36 4.15 5.60 -7.67
C LYS A 36 3.05 5.25 -8.69
N LYS A 37 2.17 4.33 -8.32
CA LYS A 37 1.04 3.91 -9.15
C LYS A 37 0.05 5.04 -9.42
N MET A 38 -0.33 5.81 -8.39
CA MET A 38 -1.22 6.97 -8.54
C MET A 38 -0.63 8.01 -9.50
N ILE A 39 0.68 8.26 -9.41
CA ILE A 39 1.37 9.20 -10.31
C ILE A 39 1.35 8.68 -11.75
N LEU A 40 1.69 7.41 -11.98
CA LEU A 40 1.67 6.82 -13.33
C LEU A 40 0.28 6.85 -13.97
N VAL A 41 -0.74 6.42 -13.23
CA VAL A 41 -2.13 6.46 -13.69
C VAL A 41 -2.57 7.91 -13.95
N GLY A 42 -2.21 8.84 -13.06
CA GLY A 42 -2.46 10.27 -13.25
C GLY A 42 -1.83 10.80 -14.53
N LEU A 43 -0.57 10.45 -14.81
CA LEU A 43 0.14 10.82 -16.04
C LEU A 43 -0.58 10.29 -17.29
N TRP A 44 -1.04 9.03 -17.29
CA TRP A 44 -1.86 8.47 -18.37
C TRP A 44 -3.17 9.24 -18.56
N CYS A 45 -3.82 9.62 -17.47
CA CYS A 45 -5.10 10.31 -17.49
C CYS A 45 -5.02 11.78 -17.92
N ILE A 46 -3.87 12.46 -17.81
CA ILE A 46 -3.74 13.87 -18.20
C ILE A 46 -3.28 14.07 -19.65
N GLN A 47 -2.91 13.01 -20.38
CA GLN A 47 -2.41 13.11 -21.75
C GLN A 47 -3.29 14.00 -22.63
N THR A 48 -2.65 14.82 -23.47
CA THR A 48 -3.31 15.76 -24.40
C THR A 48 -4.02 15.03 -25.52
N ILE A 49 -3.50 13.87 -25.92
CA ILE A 49 -4.05 13.01 -26.96
C ILE A 49 -5.11 12.09 -26.33
N PRO A 50 -6.39 12.19 -26.74
CA PRO A 50 -7.47 11.42 -26.12
C PRO A 50 -7.40 9.92 -26.40
N THR A 51 -6.81 9.51 -27.53
CA THR A 51 -6.65 8.09 -27.89
C THR A 51 -5.65 7.35 -27.01
N ASN A 52 -4.74 8.08 -26.35
CA ASN A 52 -3.78 7.47 -25.45
C ASN A 52 -4.30 7.36 -24.02
N ARG A 53 -5.41 8.04 -23.68
CA ARG A 53 -5.98 7.94 -22.34
C ARG A 53 -6.59 6.54 -22.15
N PRO A 54 -6.26 5.83 -21.07
CA PRO A 54 -6.89 4.56 -20.76
C PRO A 54 -8.38 4.75 -20.45
N SER A 55 -9.17 3.71 -20.72
CA SER A 55 -10.57 3.67 -20.29
C SER A 55 -10.67 3.62 -18.77
N MET A 56 -11.80 4.05 -18.19
CA MET A 56 -12.01 3.99 -16.75
C MET A 56 -11.86 2.57 -16.18
N THR A 57 -12.30 1.53 -16.93
CA THR A 57 -12.09 0.13 -16.55
C THR A 57 -10.61 -0.19 -16.46
N LYS A 58 -9.82 0.26 -17.44
CA LYS A 58 -8.38 0.02 -17.46
C LYS A 58 -7.65 0.77 -16.34
N VAL A 59 -8.10 1.99 -16.03
CA VAL A 59 -7.60 2.76 -14.88
C VAL A 59 -7.82 2.02 -13.57
N VAL A 60 -9.00 1.42 -13.37
CA VAL A 60 -9.29 0.61 -12.17
C VAL A 60 -8.41 -0.64 -12.13
N GLU A 61 -8.27 -1.37 -13.24
CA GLU A 61 -7.35 -2.51 -13.32
C GLU A 61 -5.90 -2.12 -12.99
N MET A 62 -5.44 -0.96 -13.48
CA MET A 62 -4.11 -0.43 -13.16
C MET A 62 -4.00 -0.09 -11.68
N LEU A 63 -5.06 0.41 -11.04
CA LEU A 63 -5.09 0.76 -9.61
C LEU A 63 -5.18 -0.45 -8.68
N GLU A 64 -5.85 -1.52 -9.10
CA GLU A 64 -5.98 -2.78 -8.34
C GLU A 64 -4.82 -3.76 -8.61
N GLY A 65 -4.16 -3.67 -9.77
CA GLY A 65 -3.07 -4.57 -10.18
C GLY A 65 -1.70 -4.35 -9.51
N ASN A 66 -0.58 -4.66 -10.17
CA ASN A 66 0.77 -4.40 -9.65
C ASN A 66 1.31 -3.05 -10.18
N VAL A 67 2.20 -2.37 -9.45
CA VAL A 67 2.86 -1.17 -9.97
C VAL A 67 3.69 -1.46 -11.24
N HIS A 68 4.22 -2.68 -11.36
CA HIS A 68 4.99 -3.12 -12.53
C HIS A 68 4.13 -3.37 -13.78
N SER A 69 2.80 -3.46 -13.64
CA SER A 69 1.91 -3.61 -14.80
C SER A 69 1.53 -2.26 -15.42
N VAL A 70 1.95 -1.14 -14.84
CA VAL A 70 1.69 0.21 -15.36
C VAL A 70 2.99 0.75 -15.96
N GLU A 71 3.05 0.76 -17.29
CA GLU A 71 4.18 1.32 -18.02
C GLU A 71 4.15 2.86 -18.00
N ILE A 72 5.29 3.48 -18.29
CA ILE A 72 5.41 4.93 -18.39
C ILE A 72 4.62 5.41 -19.62
N PRO A 73 3.70 6.38 -19.48
CA PRO A 73 2.92 6.88 -20.59
C PRO A 73 3.81 7.54 -21.66
N PRO A 74 3.43 7.43 -22.95
CA PRO A 74 4.06 8.21 -24.00
C PRO A 74 3.84 9.71 -23.78
N ASN A 75 4.78 10.53 -24.27
CA ASN A 75 4.74 11.98 -24.17
C ASN A 75 3.89 12.61 -25.29
#